data_AF-A0A194VTD6-F1
#
_entry.id   AF-A0A194VTD6-F1
#
_cell.length_a   1.000
_cell.length_b   1.000
_cell.length_c   1.000
_cell.angle_alpha   90.00
_cell.angle_beta   90.00
_cell.angle_gamma   90.00
#
_symmetry.space_group_name_H-M   'P 1'
#
loop_
_entity.id
_entity.type
_entity.pdbx_description
1 polymer ?
#
loop_
_entity_poly.entity_id
_entity_poly.type
_entity_poly.pdbx_seq_one_letter_code
_entity_poly.pdbx_strand_id
1 'polypeptide(L)'
;MVTINGNRHGYEKGQHEFFVYTIWDIDRQERFPPGLTEEWAKSLGILQVPVLGYVKLPDIASSNEDLLERAKGRHADGRKREGLVYKAVNDGRSFKVIANDYLLKHGE
;
A
#
# COMPACT_ATOMS: atom_id res chain seq x y z
N MET A 1 -25.31 9.87 -2.39
CA MET A 1 -24.64 8.84 -1.59
C MET A 1 -23.15 9.00 -1.86
N VAL A 2 -22.36 9.31 -0.84
CA VAL A 2 -20.94 9.67 -1.00
C VAL A 2 -20.13 8.39 -1.25
N THR A 3 -19.29 8.38 -2.28
CA THR A 3 -18.33 7.30 -2.52
C THR A 3 -17.04 7.60 -1.77
N ILE A 4 -16.38 6.56 -1.23
CA ILE A 4 -15.05 6.72 -0.65
C ILE A 4 -14.06 6.86 -1.80
N ASN A 5 -13.44 8.03 -1.91
CA ASN A 5 -12.43 8.35 -2.92
C ASN A 5 -12.83 7.96 -4.36
N GLY A 6 -14.09 8.21 -4.74
CA GLY A 6 -14.60 7.92 -6.08
C GLY A 6 -14.82 6.43 -6.40
N ASN A 7 -14.72 5.52 -5.42
CA ASN A 7 -14.86 4.07 -5.61
C ASN A 7 -13.95 3.52 -6.73
N ARG A 8 -12.64 3.86 -6.67
CA ARG A 8 -11.65 3.44 -7.69
C ARG A 8 -11.49 1.92 -7.83
N HIS A 9 -11.96 1.18 -6.82
CA HIS A 9 -12.02 -0.27 -6.82
C HIS A 9 -13.34 -0.83 -7.39
N GLY A 10 -14.36 -0.02 -7.64
CA GLY A 10 -15.59 -0.50 -8.28
C GLY A 10 -16.40 -1.48 -7.43
N TYR A 11 -16.41 -1.31 -6.10
CA TYR A 11 -17.31 -2.05 -5.22
C TYR A 11 -18.78 -1.81 -5.59
N GLU A 12 -19.61 -2.82 -5.37
CA GLU A 12 -21.06 -2.68 -5.51
C GLU A 12 -21.62 -1.64 -4.55
N LYS A 13 -22.80 -1.11 -4.87
CA LYS A 13 -23.44 -0.08 -4.05
C LYS A 13 -23.72 -0.62 -2.64
N GLY A 14 -23.15 0.06 -1.65
CA GLY A 14 -23.30 -0.31 -0.23
C GLY A 14 -22.32 -1.36 0.26
N GLN A 15 -21.43 -1.86 -0.61
CA GLN A 15 -20.34 -2.74 -0.20
C GLN A 15 -19.08 -1.94 0.10
N HIS A 16 -18.39 -2.35 1.17
CA HIS A 16 -17.13 -1.79 1.61
C HIS A 16 -16.28 -2.90 2.20
N GLU A 17 -14.98 -2.81 1.97
CA GLU A 17 -13.99 -3.71 2.57
C GLU A 17 -12.90 -2.89 3.25
N PHE A 18 -12.39 -3.42 4.36
CA PHE A 18 -11.26 -2.85 5.09
C PHE A 18 -10.00 -3.66 4.77
N PHE A 19 -8.92 -2.95 4.43
CA PHE A 19 -7.61 -3.55 4.20
C PHE A 19 -6.61 -2.99 5.20
N VAL A 20 -6.08 -3.85 6.06
CA VAL A 20 -4.99 -3.46 6.96
C VAL A 20 -3.72 -3.21 6.16
N TYR A 21 -3.02 -2.14 6.50
CA TYR A 21 -1.68 -1.89 5.97
C TYR A 21 -0.63 -1.90 7.08
N THR A 22 -0.96 -1.52 8.31
CA THR A 22 -0.03 -1.50 9.44
C THR A 22 -0.78 -1.80 10.73
N ILE A 23 -0.07 -2.33 11.72
CA ILE A 23 -0.55 -2.48 13.09
C ILE A 23 0.33 -1.62 14.01
N TRP A 24 -0.30 -0.97 14.99
CA TRP A 24 0.39 -0.20 16.02
C TRP A 24 0.28 -0.95 17.35
N ASP A 25 1.43 -1.23 17.97
CA ASP A 25 1.50 -1.77 19.31
C ASP A 25 1.34 -0.63 20.32
N ILE A 26 0.23 -0.63 21.06
CA ILE A 26 -0.05 0.41 22.05
C ILE A 26 0.89 0.29 23.25
N ASP A 27 1.28 -0.91 23.66
CA ASP A 27 2.11 -1.09 24.85
C ASP A 27 3.57 -0.73 24.56
N ARG A 28 4.06 -1.09 23.37
CA ARG A 28 5.44 -0.79 22.93
C ARG A 28 5.59 0.58 22.26
N GLN A 29 4.49 1.24 21.93
CA GLN A 29 4.47 2.53 21.23
C GLN A 29 5.28 2.48 19.91
N GLU A 30 5.12 1.39 19.16
CA GLU A 30 5.81 1.20 17.89
C GLU A 30 4.91 0.54 16.83
N ARG A 31 5.29 0.69 15.56
CA ARG A 31 4.63 -0.06 14.48
C ARG A 31 5.17 -1.48 14.47
N PHE A 32 4.29 -2.44 14.27
CA PHE A 32 4.71 -3.81 13.96
C PHE A 32 5.60 -3.83 12.70
N PRO A 33 6.67 -4.65 12.70
CA PRO A 33 7.38 -4.99 11.48
C PRO A 33 6.40 -5.50 10.40
N PRO A 34 6.67 -5.27 9.11
CA PRO A 34 5.79 -5.72 8.02
C PRO A 34 5.45 -7.21 8.10
N GLY A 35 6.43 -8.08 8.39
CA GLY A 35 6.22 -9.52 8.50
C GLY A 35 5.30 -9.91 9.66
N LEU A 36 5.40 -9.20 10.79
CA LEU A 36 4.49 -9.42 11.91
C LEU A 36 3.08 -8.91 11.59
N THR A 37 2.95 -7.81 10.85
CA THR A 37 1.65 -7.34 10.36
C THR A 37 0.98 -8.38 9.45
N GLU A 38 1.74 -9.02 8.55
CA GLU A 38 1.24 -10.10 7.67
C GLU A 38 0.79 -11.33 8.47
N GLU A 39 1.62 -11.79 9.42
CA GLU A 39 1.29 -12.91 10.29
C GLU A 39 -0.01 -12.65 11.06
N TRP A 40 -0.13 -11.48 11.68
CA TRP A 40 -1.29 -11.12 12.48
C TRP A 40 -2.54 -10.95 11.62
N ALA A 41 -2.46 -10.24 10.49
CA ALA A 41 -3.58 -10.09 9.56
C ALA A 41 -4.13 -11.46 9.13
N LYS A 42 -3.24 -12.39 8.76
CA LYS A 42 -3.61 -13.76 8.41
C LYS A 42 -4.23 -14.52 9.58
N SER A 43 -3.63 -14.46 10.77
CA SER A 43 -4.11 -15.18 11.96
C SER A 43 -5.50 -14.72 12.41
N LEU A 44 -5.80 -13.43 12.23
CA LEU A 44 -7.07 -12.80 12.61
C LEU A 44 -8.11 -12.82 11.49
N GLY A 45 -7.77 -13.31 10.30
CA GLY A 45 -8.66 -13.30 9.14
C GLY A 45 -8.98 -11.90 8.60
N ILE A 46 -8.09 -10.92 8.81
CA ILE A 46 -8.25 -9.54 8.34
C ILE A 46 -7.62 -9.41 6.96
N LEU A 47 -8.34 -8.84 6.00
CA LEU A 47 -7.80 -8.55 4.67
C LEU A 47 -6.65 -7.54 4.77
N GLN A 48 -5.56 -7.80 4.07
CA GLN A 48 -4.40 -6.94 4.00
C GLN A 48 -4.25 -6.34 2.60
N VAL A 49 -3.73 -5.12 2.52
CA VAL A 49 -3.30 -4.56 1.23
C VAL A 49 -2.28 -5.50 0.55
N PRO A 50 -2.26 -5.58 -0.79
CA PRO A 50 -1.32 -6.47 -1.48
C PRO A 50 0.15 -6.17 -1.12
N VAL A 51 0.87 -7.17 -0.62
CA VAL A 51 2.31 -7.12 -0.39
C VAL A 51 3.02 -7.65 -1.63
N LEU A 52 3.78 -6.78 -2.31
CA LEU A 52 4.47 -7.16 -3.55
C LEU A 52 5.80 -7.89 -3.32
N GLY A 53 6.28 -7.91 -2.08
CA GLY A 53 7.51 -8.61 -1.68
C GLY A 53 8.45 -7.74 -0.85
N TYR A 54 9.59 -8.33 -0.51
CA TYR A 54 10.65 -7.73 0.30
C TYR A 54 11.88 -7.50 -0.58
N VAL A 55 12.41 -6.28 -0.55
CA VAL A 55 13.51 -5.85 -1.42
C VAL A 55 14.46 -4.95 -0.65
N LYS A 56 15.72 -4.87 -1.10
CA LYS A 56 16.60 -3.76 -0.73
C LYS A 56 16.42 -2.66 -1.77
N LEU A 57 16.30 -1.40 -1.32
CA LEU A 57 16.11 -0.27 -2.23
C LEU A 57 17.19 -0.17 -3.31
N PRO A 58 18.50 -0.36 -3.02
CA PRO A 58 19.53 -0.29 -4.06
C PRO A 58 19.41 -1.38 -5.14
N ASP A 59 18.77 -2.51 -4.83
CA ASP A 59 18.59 -3.61 -5.80
C ASP A 59 17.48 -3.29 -6.81
N ILE A 60 16.60 -2.32 -6.49
CA ILE A 60 15.45 -1.98 -7.31
C ILE A 60 15.50 -0.56 -7.89
N ALA A 61 16.23 0.38 -7.28
CA ALA A 61 16.27 1.76 -7.74
C ALA A 61 17.61 2.41 -7.43
N SER A 62 18.12 3.19 -8.39
CA SER A 62 19.30 4.05 -8.23
C SER A 62 18.94 5.54 -8.16
N SER A 63 17.68 5.88 -8.45
CA SER A 63 17.18 7.25 -8.51
C SER A 63 15.72 7.35 -8.04
N ASN A 64 15.24 8.57 -7.83
CA ASN A 64 13.82 8.82 -7.56
C ASN A 64 12.95 8.52 -8.79
N GLU A 65 13.48 8.73 -9.99
CA GLU A 65 12.83 8.43 -11.26
C GLU A 65 12.54 6.93 -11.41
N ASP A 66 13.49 6.07 -11.00
CA ASP A 66 13.28 4.61 -10.98
C ASP A 66 12.12 4.23 -10.03
N LEU A 67 12.04 4.88 -8.87
CA LEU A 67 10.96 4.65 -7.91
C LEU A 67 9.61 5.13 -8.46
N LEU A 68 9.58 6.27 -9.15
CA LEU A 68 8.38 6.81 -9.81
C LEU A 68 7.89 5.88 -10.93
N GLU A 69 8.80 5.33 -11.73
CA GLU A 69 8.44 4.35 -12.75
C GLU A 69 7.84 3.09 -12.14
N ARG A 70 8.43 2.60 -11.04
CA ARG A 70 7.90 1.44 -10.31
C ARG A 70 6.55 1.70 -9.66
N ALA A 71 6.28 2.93 -9.21
CA ALA A 71 4.99 3.28 -8.63
C ALA A 71 3.83 3.09 -9.63
N LYS A 72 4.09 3.32 -10.92
CA LYS A 72 3.12 3.04 -12.00
C LYS A 72 2.78 1.56 -12.04
N GLY A 73 1.58 1.23 -12.50
CA GLY A 73 1.18 -0.15 -12.75
C GLY A 73 -0.27 -0.45 -12.38
N ARG A 74 -0.57 -1.73 -12.24
CA ARG A 74 -1.92 -2.25 -11.96
C ARG A 74 -1.88 -3.24 -10.80
N HIS A 75 -3.02 -3.38 -10.11
CA HIS A 75 -3.29 -4.49 -9.21
C HIS A 75 -3.49 -5.79 -10.01
N ALA A 76 -3.54 -6.93 -9.31
CA ALA A 76 -3.73 -8.24 -9.94
C ALA A 76 -5.05 -8.34 -10.75
N ASP A 77 -6.08 -7.62 -10.32
CA ASP A 77 -7.37 -7.47 -11.01
C ASP A 77 -7.35 -6.50 -12.22
N GLY A 78 -6.18 -5.95 -12.57
CA GLY A 78 -6.01 -5.06 -13.71
C GLY A 78 -6.36 -3.59 -13.44
N ARG A 79 -6.87 -3.20 -12.26
CA ARG A 79 -7.12 -1.78 -11.94
C ARG A 79 -5.82 -1.02 -11.76
N LYS A 80 -5.76 0.25 -12.18
CA LYS A 80 -4.56 1.09 -12.03
C LYS A 80 -4.34 1.40 -10.55
N ARG A 81 -3.12 1.18 -10.06
CA ARG A 81 -2.76 1.54 -8.68
C ARG A 81 -2.39 3.03 -8.58
N GLU A 82 -2.64 3.62 -7.42
CA GLU A 82 -2.24 4.99 -7.08
C GLU A 82 -0.72 5.13 -6.97
N GLY A 83 -0.07 4.12 -6.39
CA GLY A 83 1.36 4.12 -6.13
C GLY A 83 1.78 2.93 -5.29
N LEU A 84 2.93 3.07 -4.63
CA LEU A 84 3.52 2.07 -3.75
C LEU A 84 3.89 2.68 -2.39
N VAL A 85 3.83 1.85 -1.35
CA VAL A 85 4.30 2.19 0.00
C VAL A 85 5.47 1.28 0.33
N TYR A 86 6.59 1.89 0.70
CA TYR A 86 7.81 1.20 1.14
C TYR A 86 7.91 1.32 2.66
N LYS A 87 8.15 0.19 3.33
CA LYS A 87 8.27 0.11 4.79
C LYS A 87 9.58 -0.58 5.13
N ALA A 88 10.36 0.05 5.98
CA ALA A 88 11.55 -0.58 6.53
C ALA A 88 11.15 -1.76 7.40
N VAL A 89 11.91 -2.85 7.31
CA VAL A 89 11.61 -4.09 8.05
C VAL A 89 11.87 -3.93 9.55
N ASN A 90 12.80 -3.05 9.94
CA ASN A 90 13.39 -3.08 11.29
C ASN A 90 13.25 -1.78 12.10
N ASP A 91 12.87 -0.64 11.51
CA ASP A 91 12.94 0.66 12.21
C ASP A 91 11.68 1.53 12.07
N GLY A 92 10.60 0.97 11.51
CA GLY A 92 9.31 1.64 11.42
C GLY A 92 9.26 2.82 10.44
N ARG A 93 10.36 3.17 9.75
CA ARG A 93 10.35 4.20 8.71
C ARG A 93 9.57 3.72 7.50
N SER A 94 8.89 4.66 6.85
CA SER A 94 8.15 4.38 5.63
C SER A 94 8.06 5.61 4.75
N PHE A 95 7.97 5.39 3.45
CA PHE A 95 7.65 6.43 2.48
C PHE A 95 6.71 5.89 1.41
N LYS A 96 6.02 6.79 0.72
CA LYS A 96 5.15 6.46 -0.40
C LYS A 96 5.66 7.10 -1.66
N VAL A 97 5.44 6.44 -2.78
CA VAL A 97 5.72 6.96 -4.12
C VAL A 97 4.42 6.88 -4.91
N ILE A 98 3.89 8.04 -5.28
CA ILE A 98 2.64 8.15 -6.01
C ILE A 98 2.95 8.26 -7.50
N ALA A 99 2.17 7.56 -8.33
CA ALA A 99 2.36 7.57 -9.76
C ALA A 99 1.83 8.89 -10.35
N ASN A 100 2.69 9.69 -11.00
CA ASN A 100 2.31 10.99 -11.55
C ASN A 100 1.16 10.90 -12.58
N ASP A 101 1.13 9.83 -13.36
CA ASP A 101 0.07 9.57 -14.34
C ASP A 101 -1.27 9.17 -13.70
N TYR A 102 -1.27 8.83 -12.40
CA TYR A 102 -2.48 8.68 -11.60
C TYR A 102 -2.95 10.06 -11.10
N LEU A 103 -2.04 10.88 -10.57
CA LEU A 103 -2.36 12.25 -10.09
C LEU A 103 -2.98 13.10 -11.20
N LEU A 104 -2.32 13.16 -12.37
CA LEU A 104 -2.79 13.93 -13.53
C LEU A 104 -4.17 13.49 -14.03
N LYS A 105 -4.53 12.21 -13.86
CA LYS A 105 -5.83 11.69 -14.27
C LYS A 105 -6.95 12.04 -13.29
N HIS A 106 -6.65 12.14 -12.00
CA HIS A 106 -7.65 12.29 -10.95
C HIS A 106 -7.69 13.70 -10.32
N GLY A 107 -6.77 14.60 -10.73
CA GLY A 107 -6.75 15.99 -10.29
C GLY A 107 -6.32 16.17 -8.83
N GLU A 108 -5.43 15.29 -8.36
CA GLU A 108 -4.80 15.34 -7.03
C GLU A 108 -3.42 16.00 -7.08
#